data_AF-K0AY28-F1
#
_entry.id   AF-K0AY28-F1
#
_cell.length_a   1.000
_cell.length_b   1.000
_cell.length_c   1.000
_cell.angle_alpha   90.00
_cell.angle_beta   90.00
_cell.angle_gamma   90.00
#
_symmetry.space_group_name_H-M   'P 1'
#
loop_
_entity.id
_entity.type
_entity.pdbx_description
1 polymer ?
#
loop_
_entity_poly.entity_id
_entity_poly.type
_entity_poly.pdbx_seq_one_letter_code
_entity_poly.pdbx_strand_id
1 'polypeptide(L)'
;MKNNLRNILSFIVIVILIGNLYFIYNLKSYIVSLDLKEVKNKVENLEKENKQLYETVVSLESYINPNNKTYDDGEYVGEAKGYKSNIKVSVSVKDNKISDVKVISHDDTPSFTDKTIEVIPKEIVNKQSTDIDVVSGATLTSKGILDAVNNALK
;
A
#
# COMPACT_ATOMS: atom_id res chain seq x y z
N MET A 1 -20.11 35.29 -75.90
CA MET A 1 -21.00 35.42 -74.72
C MET A 1 -21.19 34.11 -73.94
N LYS A 2 -21.53 32.98 -74.57
CA LYS A 2 -21.79 31.68 -73.88
C LYS A 2 -20.63 31.15 -73.01
N ASN A 3 -19.36 31.29 -73.46
CA ASN A 3 -18.21 30.78 -72.72
C ASN A 3 -17.96 31.53 -71.40
N ASN A 4 -18.21 32.84 -71.37
CA ASN A 4 -18.01 33.66 -70.16
C ASN A 4 -19.04 33.29 -69.08
N LEU A 5 -20.30 33.03 -69.48
CA LEU A 5 -21.35 32.63 -68.55
C LEU A 5 -21.06 31.25 -67.92
N ARG A 6 -20.55 30.29 -68.71
CA ARG A 6 -20.18 28.97 -68.22
C ARG A 6 -19.03 29.02 -67.20
N ASN A 7 -18.05 29.90 -67.43
CA ASN A 7 -16.93 30.11 -66.51
C ASN A 7 -17.37 30.75 -65.19
N ILE A 8 -18.27 31.74 -65.24
CA ILE A 8 -18.84 32.38 -64.05
C ILE A 8 -19.63 31.37 -63.22
N LEU A 9 -20.48 30.55 -63.85
CA LEU A 9 -21.27 29.55 -63.15
C LEU A 9 -20.39 28.49 -62.48
N SER A 10 -19.34 28.04 -63.20
CA SER A 10 -18.36 27.09 -62.66
C SER A 10 -17.62 27.65 -61.44
N PHE A 11 -17.28 28.95 -61.47
CA PHE A 11 -16.62 29.60 -60.35
C PHE A 11 -17.52 29.68 -59.09
N ILE A 12 -18.80 30.02 -59.27
CA ILE A 12 -19.77 30.08 -58.16
C ILE A 12 -19.92 28.71 -57.49
N VAL A 13 -20.00 27.63 -58.27
CA VAL A 13 -20.11 26.27 -57.74
C VAL A 13 -18.87 25.89 -56.92
N ILE A 14 -17.67 26.26 -57.38
CA ILE A 14 -16.43 25.99 -56.65
C ILE A 14 -16.41 26.74 -55.30
N VAL A 15 -16.82 28.01 -55.27
CA VAL A 15 -16.87 28.80 -54.03
C VAL A 15 -17.84 28.18 -53.02
N ILE A 16 -19.01 27.71 -53.47
CA ILE A 16 -19.99 27.03 -52.61
C ILE A 16 -19.43 25.71 -52.06
N LEU A 17 -18.75 24.92 -52.89
CA LEU A 17 -18.12 23.67 -52.46
C LEU A 17 -17.03 23.90 -51.41
N ILE A 18 -16.18 24.90 -51.62
CA ILE A 18 -15.13 25.28 -50.65
C ILE A 18 -15.74 25.76 -49.34
N GLY A 19 -16.79 26.59 -49.40
CA GLY A 19 -17.51 27.07 -48.22
C GLY A 19 -18.13 25.93 -47.40
N ASN A 20 -18.78 24.98 -48.08
CA ASN A 20 -19.34 23.78 -47.42
C ASN A 20 -18.25 22.92 -46.78
N LEU A 21 -17.13 22.71 -47.48
CA LEU A 21 -16.02 21.93 -46.95
C LEU A 21 -15.42 22.58 -45.69
N TYR A 22 -15.26 23.90 -45.69
CA TYR A 22 -14.80 24.67 -44.53
C TYR A 22 -15.78 24.56 -43.35
N PHE A 23 -17.08 24.66 -43.61
CA PHE A 23 -18.12 24.53 -42.58
C PHE A 23 -18.12 23.14 -41.93
N ILE A 24 -18.04 22.07 -42.74
CA ILE A 24 -17.98 20.69 -42.24
C ILE A 24 -16.75 20.46 -41.37
N TYR A 25 -15.59 21.00 -41.78
CA TYR A 25 -14.35 20.87 -41.01
C TYR A 25 -14.47 21.55 -39.62
N ASN A 26 -15.01 22.77 -39.57
CA ASN A 26 -15.22 23.48 -38.31
C ASN A 26 -16.26 22.79 -37.41
N LEU A 27 -17.32 22.21 -37.99
CA LEU A 27 -18.33 21.49 -37.23
C LEU A 27 -17.77 20.22 -36.58
N LYS A 28 -16.96 19.44 -37.32
CA LYS A 28 -16.31 18.23 -36.80
C LYS A 28 -15.41 18.54 -35.60
N SER A 29 -14.65 19.63 -35.65
CA SER A 29 -13.80 20.08 -34.54
C SER A 29 -14.61 20.38 -33.28
N TYR A 30 -15.74 21.08 -33.43
CA TYR A 30 -16.62 21.43 -32.30
C TYR A 30 -17.22 20.20 -31.62
N ILE A 31 -17.70 19.22 -32.39
CA ILE A 31 -18.30 17.97 -31.85
C ILE A 31 -17.27 17.18 -31.04
N VAL A 32 -16.05 17.00 -31.57
CA VAL A 32 -14.97 16.28 -30.87
C VAL A 32 -14.62 16.97 -29.54
N SER A 33 -14.63 18.31 -29.51
CA SER A 33 -14.33 19.06 -28.29
C SER A 33 -15.40 18.91 -27.19
N LEU A 34 -16.67 18.72 -27.58
CA LEU A 34 -17.77 18.50 -26.64
C LEU A 34 -17.64 17.15 -25.93
N ASP A 35 -17.47 16.07 -26.71
CA ASP A 35 -17.35 14.70 -26.19
C ASP A 35 -16.14 14.58 -25.25
N LEU A 36 -15.02 15.20 -25.61
CA LEU A 36 -13.80 15.20 -24.79
C LEU A 36 -13.99 15.88 -23.43
N LYS A 37 -14.79 16.96 -23.36
CA LYS A 37 -15.02 17.67 -22.10
C LYS A 37 -15.84 16.83 -21.13
N GLU A 38 -16.87 16.15 -21.63
CA GLU A 38 -17.68 15.26 -20.81
C GLU A 38 -16.87 14.08 -20.28
N VAL A 39 -16.08 13.43 -21.15
CA VAL A 39 -15.21 12.31 -20.76
C VAL A 39 -14.19 12.74 -19.70
N LYS A 40 -13.52 13.90 -19.88
CA LYS A 40 -12.56 14.42 -18.90
C LYS A 40 -13.18 14.65 -17.53
N ASN A 41 -14.38 15.25 -17.48
CA ASN A 41 -15.08 15.49 -16.22
C ASN A 41 -15.44 14.18 -15.51
N LYS A 42 -15.87 13.15 -16.25
CA LYS A 42 -16.16 11.82 -15.67
C LYS A 42 -14.90 11.18 -15.11
N VAL A 43 -13.79 11.23 -15.85
CA VAL A 43 -12.49 10.70 -15.38
C VAL A 43 -12.04 11.41 -14.11
N GLU A 44 -12.10 12.74 -14.07
CA GLU A 44 -11.69 13.51 -12.88
C GLU A 44 -12.55 13.17 -11.65
N ASN A 45 -13.86 12.98 -11.83
CA ASN A 45 -14.74 12.58 -10.75
C ASN A 45 -14.44 11.15 -10.26
N LEU A 46 -14.20 10.22 -11.17
CA LEU A 46 -13.82 8.84 -10.83
C LEU A 46 -12.46 8.77 -10.12
N GLU A 47 -11.49 9.60 -10.52
CA GLU A 47 -10.20 9.69 -9.83
C GLU A 47 -10.37 10.19 -8.39
N LYS A 48 -11.25 11.19 -8.16
CA LYS A 48 -11.58 11.67 -6.81
C LYS A 48 -12.26 10.61 -5.97
N GLU A 49 -13.25 9.91 -6.52
CA GLU A 49 -13.96 8.83 -5.83
C GLU A 49 -13.01 7.67 -5.47
N ASN A 50 -12.15 7.25 -6.39
CA ASN A 50 -11.14 6.23 -6.14
C ASN A 50 -10.17 6.65 -5.04
N LYS A 51 -9.68 7.89 -5.04
CA LYS A 51 -8.80 8.40 -3.98
C LYS A 51 -9.47 8.34 -2.60
N GLN A 52 -10.74 8.73 -2.52
CA GLN A 52 -11.50 8.70 -1.28
C GLN A 52 -11.75 7.26 -0.80
N LEU A 53 -11.98 6.32 -1.73
CA LEU A 53 -12.12 4.91 -1.40
C LEU A 53 -10.82 4.34 -0.81
N TYR A 54 -9.66 4.64 -1.40
CA TYR A 54 -8.35 4.23 -0.86
C TYR A 54 -8.13 4.76 0.57
N GLU A 55 -8.38 6.05 0.82
CA GLU A 55 -8.23 6.64 2.16
C GLU A 55 -9.16 5.97 3.19
N THR A 56 -10.39 5.67 2.78
CA THR A 56 -11.36 4.96 3.62
C THR A 56 -10.88 3.55 3.95
N VAL A 57 -10.39 2.78 2.98
CA VAL A 57 -9.86 1.42 3.19
C VAL A 57 -8.71 1.44 4.19
N VAL A 58 -7.74 2.34 4.01
CA VAL A 58 -6.61 2.48 4.95
C VAL A 58 -7.08 2.80 6.37
N SER A 59 -8.08 3.68 6.52
CA SER A 59 -8.63 3.99 7.84
C SER A 59 -9.34 2.80 8.49
N LEU A 60 -10.05 1.98 7.70
CA LEU A 60 -10.74 0.79 8.19
C LEU A 60 -9.76 -0.31 8.59
N GLU A 61 -8.67 -0.50 7.83
CA GLU A 61 -7.59 -1.42 8.18
C GLU A 61 -6.98 -1.07 9.54
N SER A 62 -6.78 0.22 9.82
CA SER A 62 -6.28 0.69 11.12
C SER A 62 -7.26 0.40 12.28
N TYR A 63 -8.57 0.44 12.02
CA TYR A 63 -9.60 0.16 13.03
C TYR A 63 -9.74 -1.34 13.31
N ILE A 64 -9.66 -2.18 12.27
CA ILE A 64 -9.76 -3.64 12.39
C ILE A 64 -8.50 -4.20 13.05
N ASN A 65 -7.35 -3.54 12.85
CA ASN A 65 -6.07 -4.03 13.32
C ASN A 65 -5.25 -2.91 13.99
N PRO A 66 -5.68 -2.44 15.19
CA PRO A 66 -5.07 -1.30 15.87
C PRO A 66 -3.61 -1.51 16.26
N ASN A 67 -3.12 -2.77 16.20
CA ASN A 67 -1.76 -3.17 16.51
C ASN A 67 -0.94 -3.56 15.26
N ASN A 68 -1.44 -3.32 14.04
CA ASN A 68 -0.69 -3.61 12.81
C ASN A 68 0.40 -2.56 12.60
N LYS A 69 1.44 -2.63 13.43
CA LYS A 69 2.69 -1.93 13.20
C LYS A 69 3.30 -2.49 11.93
N THR A 70 3.36 -1.69 10.89
CA THR A 70 4.09 -2.01 9.66
C THR A 70 5.57 -1.79 9.89
N TYR A 71 6.35 -2.83 9.68
CA TYR A 71 7.80 -2.80 9.77
C TYR A 71 8.38 -2.90 8.36
N ASP A 72 9.41 -2.11 8.06
CA ASP A 72 10.16 -2.30 6.83
C ASP A 72 10.80 -3.70 6.81
N ASP A 73 10.99 -4.24 5.62
CA ASP A 73 11.66 -5.53 5.47
C ASP A 73 13.12 -5.43 5.92
N GLY A 74 13.58 -6.39 6.73
CA GLY A 74 14.93 -6.36 7.30
C GLY A 74 15.14 -7.30 8.48
N GLU A 75 16.33 -7.24 9.06
CA GLU A 75 16.69 -7.95 10.29
C GLU A 75 16.96 -6.94 11.41
N TYR A 76 16.27 -7.12 12.54
CA TYR A 76 16.30 -6.23 13.68
C TYR A 76 16.81 -6.98 14.90
N VAL A 77 17.67 -6.35 15.69
CA VAL A 77 18.21 -6.95 16.91
C VAL A 77 17.74 -6.14 18.11
N GLY A 78 17.19 -6.84 19.09
CA GLY A 78 16.72 -6.26 20.33
C GLY A 78 17.24 -7.01 21.54
N GLU A 79 17.33 -6.30 22.66
CA GLU A 79 17.81 -6.84 23.92
C GLU A 79 16.93 -6.33 25.06
N ALA A 80 16.62 -7.21 26.01
CA ALA A 80 15.89 -6.85 27.22
C ALA A 80 16.26 -7.76 28.39
N LYS A 81 15.88 -7.35 29.60
CA LYS A 81 16.18 -8.10 30.83
C LYS A 81 15.28 -9.34 30.95
N GLY A 82 15.89 -10.52 31.06
CA GLY A 82 15.26 -11.79 31.42
C GLY A 82 15.30 -12.03 32.94
N TYR A 83 15.29 -13.31 33.35
CA TYR A 83 15.23 -13.65 34.78
C TYR A 83 16.55 -13.36 35.53
N LYS A 84 17.68 -13.82 34.99
CA LYS A 84 19.04 -13.69 35.51
C LYS A 84 19.87 -12.73 34.68
N SER A 85 19.75 -12.79 33.36
CA SER A 85 20.56 -12.03 32.42
C SER A 85 19.72 -11.25 31.42
N ASN A 86 20.37 -10.45 30.58
CA ASN A 86 19.74 -9.96 29.37
C ASN A 86 19.54 -11.11 28.37
N ILE A 87 18.48 -10.99 27.58
CA ILE A 87 18.12 -11.86 26.47
C ILE A 87 18.20 -11.00 25.20
N LYS A 88 18.93 -11.49 24.20
CA LYS A 88 19.06 -10.86 22.89
C LYS A 88 18.34 -11.68 21.84
N VAL A 89 17.57 -11.01 20.99
CA VAL A 89 16.79 -11.61 19.90
C VAL A 89 17.14 -10.97 18.55
N SER A 90 17.07 -11.76 17.49
CA SER A 90 16.99 -11.29 16.11
C SER A 90 15.57 -11.51 15.60
N VAL A 91 15.00 -10.50 14.95
CA VAL A 91 13.66 -10.50 14.36
C VAL A 91 13.79 -10.20 12.87
N SER A 92 13.30 -11.10 12.02
CA SER A 92 13.29 -10.90 10.57
C SER A 92 11.91 -10.48 10.10
N VAL A 93 11.82 -9.38 9.37
CA VAL A 93 10.59 -8.87 8.76
C VAL A 93 10.65 -9.05 7.25
N LYS A 94 9.55 -9.55 6.67
CA LYS A 94 9.35 -9.67 5.23
C LYS A 94 7.90 -9.39 4.87
N ASP A 95 7.68 -8.62 3.81
CA ASP A 95 6.36 -8.22 3.34
C ASP A 95 5.52 -7.57 4.46
N ASN A 96 6.15 -6.71 5.28
CA ASN A 96 5.56 -6.10 6.49
C ASN A 96 5.11 -7.09 7.58
N LYS A 97 5.62 -8.32 7.59
CA LYS A 97 5.28 -9.35 8.58
C LYS A 97 6.52 -9.90 9.26
N ILE A 98 6.39 -10.24 10.54
CA ILE A 98 7.40 -10.97 11.30
C ILE A 98 7.51 -12.37 10.70
N SER A 99 8.59 -12.61 9.97
CA SER A 99 8.87 -13.88 9.29
C SER A 99 9.63 -14.87 10.18
N ASP A 100 10.43 -14.37 11.13
CA ASP A 100 11.21 -15.20 12.04
C ASP A 100 11.59 -14.43 13.31
N VAL A 101 11.76 -15.15 14.41
CA VAL A 101 12.26 -14.63 15.69
C VAL A 101 13.23 -15.67 16.26
N LYS A 102 14.47 -15.26 16.53
CA LYS A 102 15.52 -16.11 17.11
C LYS A 102 16.05 -15.51 18.38
N VAL A 103 16.13 -16.31 19.44
CA VAL A 103 16.94 -15.94 20.62
C VAL A 103 18.39 -16.24 20.29
N ILE A 104 19.22 -15.20 20.17
CA ILE A 104 20.62 -15.33 19.76
C ILE A 104 21.59 -15.35 20.95
N SER A 105 21.16 -14.89 22.14
CA SER A 105 21.95 -14.99 23.38
C SER A 105 21.05 -14.91 24.61
N HIS A 106 21.29 -15.77 25.59
CA HIS A 106 20.69 -15.73 26.93
C HIS A 106 21.61 -16.44 27.93
N ASP A 107 21.53 -16.08 29.21
CA ASP A 107 22.26 -16.73 30.32
C ASP A 107 21.29 -16.99 31.51
N ASP A 108 20.07 -17.41 31.15
CA ASP A 108 19.01 -17.81 32.09
C ASP A 108 19.13 -19.29 32.51
N THR A 109 18.30 -19.72 33.47
CA THR A 109 18.37 -21.07 34.04
C THR A 109 17.81 -22.13 33.07
N PRO A 110 18.63 -23.10 32.59
CA PRO A 110 18.24 -23.99 31.49
C PRO A 110 16.88 -24.68 31.66
N SER A 111 16.60 -25.21 32.86
CA SER A 111 15.40 -25.99 33.15
C SER A 111 14.05 -25.29 32.92
N PHE A 112 14.02 -23.94 32.85
CA PHE A 112 12.82 -23.15 32.58
C PHE A 112 12.89 -22.37 31.25
N THR A 113 14.06 -22.35 30.62
CA THR A 113 14.37 -21.50 29.47
C THR A 113 14.16 -22.23 28.15
N ASP A 114 14.45 -23.53 28.08
CA ASP A 114 14.42 -24.30 26.84
C ASP A 114 13.03 -24.29 26.16
N LYS A 115 11.97 -24.50 26.94
CA LYS A 115 10.59 -24.44 26.43
C LYS A 115 10.19 -23.02 26.01
N THR A 116 10.67 -22.02 26.73
CA THR A 116 10.26 -20.62 26.53
C THR A 116 10.87 -20.03 25.26
N ILE A 117 12.13 -20.36 24.98
CA ILE A 117 12.85 -19.95 23.77
C ILE A 117 12.28 -20.61 22.52
N GLU A 118 11.61 -21.75 22.64
CA GLU A 118 10.94 -22.38 21.52
C GLU A 118 9.52 -21.85 21.30
N VAL A 119 8.72 -21.74 22.37
CA VAL A 119 7.28 -21.43 22.27
C VAL A 119 7.02 -19.96 21.97
N ILE A 120 7.69 -19.04 22.68
CA ILE A 120 7.39 -17.60 22.58
C ILE A 120 7.70 -17.07 21.16
N PRO A 121 8.88 -17.33 20.56
CA PRO A 121 9.16 -16.90 19.19
C PRO A 121 8.15 -17.42 18.15
N LYS A 122 7.74 -18.69 18.26
CA LYS A 122 6.75 -19.30 17.36
C LYS A 122 5.38 -18.63 17.47
N GLU A 123 4.93 -18.37 18.69
CA GLU A 123 3.66 -17.68 18.94
C GLU A 123 3.67 -16.25 18.39
N ILE A 124 4.79 -15.53 18.51
CA ILE A 124 4.94 -14.18 17.94
C ILE A 124 4.80 -14.22 16.41
N VAL A 125 5.48 -15.16 15.74
CA VAL A 125 5.36 -15.32 14.28
C VAL A 125 3.93 -15.70 13.89
N ASN A 126 3.27 -16.58 14.64
CA ASN A 126 1.90 -17.00 14.33
C ASN A 126 0.87 -15.88 14.53
N LYS A 127 0.99 -15.12 15.62
CA LYS A 127 0.03 -14.08 16.00
C LYS A 127 0.38 -12.70 15.47
N GLN A 128 1.59 -12.52 14.91
CA GLN A 128 2.12 -11.22 14.49
C GLN A 128 2.04 -10.17 15.60
N SER A 129 2.26 -10.60 16.85
CA SER A 129 2.05 -9.78 18.03
C SER A 129 2.92 -10.26 19.19
N THR A 130 3.37 -9.32 20.02
CA THR A 130 4.00 -9.58 21.33
C THR A 130 2.98 -9.62 22.48
N ASP A 131 1.70 -9.37 22.20
CA ASP A 131 0.60 -9.53 23.15
C ASP A 131 0.13 -10.99 23.18
N ILE A 132 0.94 -11.84 23.80
CA ILE A 132 0.71 -13.30 23.92
C ILE A 132 0.92 -13.76 25.36
N ASP A 133 0.36 -14.93 25.68
CA ASP A 133 0.52 -15.53 27.00
C ASP A 133 1.97 -15.97 27.28
N VAL A 134 2.41 -15.73 28.51
CA VAL A 134 3.73 -16.17 28.99
C VAL A 134 3.73 -17.64 29.38
N VAL A 135 4.89 -18.30 29.31
CA VAL A 135 5.03 -19.71 29.71
C VAL A 135 5.04 -19.83 31.24
N SER A 136 4.16 -20.67 31.78
CA SER A 136 4.10 -20.93 33.23
C SER A 136 5.44 -21.46 33.76
N GLY A 137 5.89 -20.89 34.88
CA GLY A 137 7.20 -21.22 35.48
C GLY A 137 8.39 -20.49 34.86
N ALA A 138 8.19 -19.74 33.78
CA ALA A 138 9.23 -18.98 33.08
C ALA A 138 8.77 -17.55 32.74
N THR A 139 7.97 -16.93 33.61
CA THR A 139 7.35 -15.62 33.38
C THR A 139 8.36 -14.52 33.04
N LEU A 140 9.45 -14.43 33.80
CA LEU A 140 10.45 -13.35 33.61
C LEU A 140 11.27 -13.55 32.34
N THR A 141 11.63 -14.80 32.01
CA THR A 141 12.26 -15.14 30.73
C THR A 141 11.31 -14.86 29.55
N SER A 142 10.03 -15.24 29.67
CA SER A 142 9.02 -14.98 28.63
C SER A 142 8.88 -13.49 28.36
N LYS A 143 8.71 -12.68 29.42
CA LYS A 143 8.65 -11.22 29.31
C LYS A 143 9.92 -10.64 28.71
N GLY A 144 11.09 -11.13 29.11
CA GLY A 144 12.36 -10.71 28.53
C GLY A 144 12.44 -10.94 27.02
N ILE A 145 11.93 -12.06 26.51
CA ILE A 145 11.85 -12.29 25.05
C ILE A 145 10.89 -11.31 24.39
N LEU A 146 9.67 -11.14 24.94
CA LEU A 146 8.66 -10.21 24.41
C LEU A 146 9.19 -8.78 24.37
N ASP A 147 9.84 -8.33 25.43
CA ASP A 147 10.42 -6.99 25.55
C ASP A 147 11.61 -6.82 24.60
N ALA A 148 12.43 -7.86 24.41
CA ALA A 148 13.53 -7.82 23.46
C ALA A 148 13.01 -7.71 22.01
N VAL A 149 11.93 -8.42 21.66
CA VAL A 149 11.27 -8.30 20.36
C VAL A 149 10.67 -6.91 20.20
N ASN A 150 9.99 -6.38 21.22
CA ASN A 150 9.46 -5.01 21.20
C ASN A 150 10.58 -3.96 21.04
N ASN A 151 11.75 -4.21 21.61
CA ASN A 151 12.91 -3.32 21.45
C ASN A 151 13.56 -3.45 20.06
N ALA A 152 13.51 -4.62 19.42
CA ALA A 152 13.97 -4.81 18.04
C ALA A 152 13.05 -4.07 17.05
N LEU A 153 11.75 -4.14 17.30
CA LEU A 153 10.67 -3.64 16.44
C LEU A 153 10.13 -2.27 16.89
N LYS A 154 11.02 -1.40 17.37
CA LYS A 154 10.67 -0.08 17.93
C LYS A 154 10.56 1.00 16.88
#